data_AF-A0A964PF45-F1
#
_entry.id   AF-A0A964PF45-F1
#
_cell.length_a   1.000
_cell.length_b   1.000
_cell.length_c   1.000
_cell.angle_alpha   90.00
_cell.angle_beta   90.00
_cell.angle_gamma   90.00
#
_symmetry.space_group_name_H-M   'P 1'
#
loop_
_entity.id
_entity.type
_entity.pdbx_description
1 polymer ?
#
loop_
_entity_poly.entity_id
_entity_poly.type
_entity_poly.pdbx_seq_one_letter_code
_entity_poly.pdbx_strand_id
1 'polypeptide(L)'
;MRWQATQIFDTATDRETAAKALRQWIADARATELDWEPFITTLENHWDGILAYFDERRTSGPVEGLNTKIRVVLRRAYGIRNCATLWTRILLDVNWAWRKVGNTIGALRHLVTRIQAQFAGWYT
;
A
#
# COMPACT_ATOMS: atom_id res chain seq x y z
N MET A 1 -22.65 -9.27 2.41
CA MET A 1 -21.98 -8.00 2.07
C MET A 1 -20.46 -8.08 2.08
N ARG A 2 -19.76 -8.16 3.23
CA ARG A 2 -18.28 -8.12 3.29
C ARG A 2 -17.56 -9.16 2.40
N TRP A 3 -17.95 -10.43 2.49
CA TRP A 3 -17.30 -11.50 1.73
C TRP A 3 -17.54 -11.40 0.22
N GLN A 4 -18.65 -10.80 -0.21
CA GLN A 4 -18.96 -10.60 -1.63
C GLN A 4 -17.96 -9.62 -2.27
N ALA A 5 -17.57 -8.56 -1.56
CA ALA A 5 -16.52 -7.66 -2.04
C ALA A 5 -15.20 -8.40 -2.26
N THR A 6 -14.77 -9.24 -1.30
CA THR A 6 -13.55 -10.05 -1.43
C THR A 6 -13.62 -11.00 -2.63
N GLN A 7 -14.76 -11.66 -2.82
CA GLN A 7 -14.95 -12.59 -3.94
C GLN A 7 -14.80 -11.92 -5.31
N ILE A 8 -15.13 -10.63 -5.45
CA ILE A 8 -14.92 -9.88 -6.71
C ILE A 8 -13.42 -9.80 -7.04
N PHE A 9 -12.55 -9.62 -6.04
CA PHE A 9 -11.10 -9.60 -6.25
C PHE A 9 -10.53 -10.97 -6.65
N ASP A 10 -11.13 -12.06 -6.18
CA ASP A 10 -10.70 -13.42 -6.51
C ASP A 10 -11.20 -13.88 -7.89
N THR A 11 -12.39 -13.43 -8.30
CA THR A 11 -13.11 -13.95 -9.48
C THR A 11 -13.00 -13.07 -10.72
N ALA A 12 -12.89 -11.74 -10.57
CA ALA A 12 -12.82 -10.84 -11.71
C ALA A 12 -11.47 -10.98 -12.43
N THR A 13 -11.54 -11.14 -13.75
CA THR A 13 -10.39 -11.42 -14.61
C THR A 13 -9.74 -10.16 -15.17
N ASP A 14 -10.52 -9.10 -15.34
CA ASP A 14 -10.09 -7.84 -15.94
C ASP A 14 -10.73 -6.63 -15.23
N ARG A 15 -10.15 -5.45 -15.50
CA ARG A 15 -10.56 -4.15 -14.94
C ARG A 15 -12.03 -3.81 -15.19
N GLU A 16 -12.55 -4.10 -16.37
CA GLU A 16 -13.91 -3.73 -16.75
C GLU A 16 -14.94 -4.59 -16.01
N THR A 17 -14.70 -5.90 -15.97
CA THR A 17 -15.52 -6.85 -15.21
C THR A 17 -15.51 -6.52 -13.72
N ALA A 18 -14.34 -6.20 -13.16
CA ALA A 18 -14.20 -5.79 -11.77
C ALA A 18 -14.96 -4.49 -11.46
N ALA A 19 -14.86 -3.47 -12.33
CA ALA A 19 -15.54 -2.20 -12.17
C ALA A 19 -17.07 -2.38 -12.15
N LYS A 20 -17.60 -3.21 -13.05
CA LYS A 20 -19.04 -3.50 -13.10
C LYS A 20 -19.51 -4.23 -11.84
N ALA A 21 -18.78 -5.25 -11.41
CA ALA A 21 -19.12 -6.02 -10.22
C ALA A 21 -19.05 -5.17 -8.93
N LEU A 22 -18.03 -4.31 -8.79
CA LEU A 22 -17.89 -3.40 -7.64
C LEU A 22 -19.01 -2.35 -7.62
N ARG A 23 -19.42 -1.80 -8.77
CA ARG A 23 -20.56 -0.87 -8.83
C ARG A 23 -21.86 -1.53 -8.43
N GLN A 24 -22.10 -2.77 -8.87
CA GLN A 24 -23.27 -3.54 -8.44
C GLN A 24 -23.23 -3.78 -6.93
N TRP A 25 -22.07 -4.17 -6.39
CA TRP A 25 -21.91 -4.36 -4.95
C TRP A 25 -22.15 -3.07 -4.16
N ILE A 26 -21.70 -1.91 -4.64
CA ILE A 26 -21.98 -0.61 -4.00
C ILE A 26 -23.50 -0.34 -3.97
N ALA A 27 -24.19 -0.59 -5.08
CA ALA A 27 -25.64 -0.41 -5.15
C ALA A 27 -26.37 -1.31 -4.15
N ASP A 28 -25.96 -2.58 -4.08
CA ASP A 28 -26.54 -3.54 -3.14
C ASP A 28 -26.20 -3.18 -1.68
N ALA A 29 -24.99 -2.67 -1.41
CA ALA A 29 -24.56 -2.24 -0.08
C ALA A 29 -25.34 -1.01 0.41
N ARG A 30 -25.58 -0.02 -0.47
CA ARG A 30 -26.41 1.15 -0.17
C ARG A 30 -27.88 0.81 0.06
N ALA A 31 -28.35 -0.33 -0.46
CA ALA A 31 -29.70 -0.82 -0.22
C ALA A 31 -29.85 -1.56 1.13
N THR A 32 -28.76 -1.82 1.85
CA THR A 32 -28.83 -2.42 3.20
C THR A 32 -29.03 -1.37 4.28
N GLU A 33 -29.60 -1.75 5.42
CA GLU A 33 -29.77 -0.87 6.59
C GLU A 33 -28.44 -0.53 7.32
N LEU A 34 -27.32 -1.06 6.83
CA LEU A 34 -26.00 -0.84 7.41
C LEU A 34 -25.33 0.38 6.76
N ASP A 35 -24.66 1.18 7.57
CA ASP A 35 -23.89 2.32 7.08
C ASP A 35 -22.56 1.86 6.45
N TRP A 36 -22.58 1.70 5.13
CA TRP A 36 -21.40 1.43 4.32
C TRP A 36 -20.78 2.67 3.71
N GLU A 37 -21.38 3.85 3.90
CA GLU A 37 -20.99 5.06 3.18
C GLU A 37 -19.53 5.48 3.43
N PRO A 38 -18.95 5.36 4.65
CA PRO A 38 -17.53 5.63 4.87
C PRO A 38 -16.61 4.70 4.06
N PHE A 39 -16.99 3.42 3.93
CA PHE A 39 -16.23 2.46 3.15
C PHE A 39 -16.37 2.72 1.65
N ILE A 40 -17.59 2.96 1.19
CA ILE A 40 -17.88 3.27 -0.22
C ILE A 40 -17.14 4.54 -0.65
N THR A 41 -17.17 5.59 0.18
CA THR A 41 -16.42 6.83 -0.07
C THR A 41 -14.91 6.55 -0.22
N THR A 42 -14.35 5.71 0.66
CA THR A 42 -12.93 5.32 0.56
C THR A 42 -12.66 4.55 -0.73
N LEU A 43 -13.57 3.66 -1.11
CA LEU A 43 -13.46 2.83 -2.30
C LEU A 43 -13.56 3.66 -3.59
N GLU A 44 -14.46 4.66 -3.63
CA GLU A 44 -14.60 5.62 -4.72
C GLU A 44 -13.38 6.56 -4.82
N ASN A 45 -12.86 7.06 -3.69
CA ASN A 45 -11.66 7.89 -3.66
C ASN A 45 -10.40 7.20 -4.20
N HIS A 46 -10.34 5.87 -4.09
CA HIS A 46 -9.20 5.05 -4.54
C HIS A 46 -9.54 4.19 -5.77
N TRP A 47 -10.64 4.49 -6.47
CA TRP A 47 -11.21 3.64 -7.52
C TRP A 47 -10.20 3.24 -8.59
N ASP A 48 -9.42 4.18 -9.12
CA ASP A 48 -8.45 3.89 -10.17
C ASP A 48 -7.32 2.97 -9.72
N GLY A 49 -6.86 3.13 -8.48
CA GLY A 49 -5.83 2.28 -7.88
C GLY A 49 -6.34 0.88 -7.56
N ILE A 50 -7.59 0.78 -7.11
CA ILE A 50 -8.27 -0.50 -6.89
C ILE A 50 -8.45 -1.25 -8.21
N LEU A 51 -8.86 -0.55 -9.26
CA LEU A 51 -9.01 -1.15 -10.57
C LEU A 51 -7.68 -1.52 -11.24
N ALA A 52 -6.61 -0.76 -10.97
CA ALA A 52 -5.26 -1.07 -11.46
C ALA A 52 -4.73 -2.41 -10.92
N TYR A 53 -5.25 -2.89 -9.78
CA TYR A 53 -4.96 -4.24 -9.30
C TYR A 53 -5.32 -5.30 -10.35
N PHE A 54 -6.41 -5.14 -11.11
CA PHE A 54 -6.87 -6.15 -12.06
C PHE A 54 -6.09 -6.13 -13.39
N ASP A 55 -5.35 -5.06 -13.67
CA ASP A 55 -4.52 -4.94 -14.87
C ASP A 55 -3.23 -5.78 -14.75
N GLU A 56 -2.58 -5.75 -13.57
CA GLU A 56 -1.28 -6.43 -13.35
C GLU A 56 -1.32 -7.52 -12.27
N ARG A 57 -2.44 -7.66 -11.54
CA ARG A 57 -2.64 -8.59 -10.40
C ARG A 57 -1.50 -8.58 -9.38
N ARG A 58 -0.83 -7.43 -9.22
CA ARG A 58 0.27 -7.31 -8.24
C ARG A 58 -0.30 -7.42 -6.84
N THR A 59 0.12 -8.47 -6.12
CA THR A 59 -0.29 -8.69 -4.75
C THR A 59 0.38 -7.67 -3.82
N SER A 60 -0.30 -7.30 -2.74
CA SER A 60 0.28 -6.47 -1.67
C SER A 60 1.38 -7.18 -0.88
N GLY A 61 1.63 -8.48 -1.12
CA GLY A 61 2.58 -9.31 -0.38
C GLY A 61 3.99 -8.71 -0.21
N PRO A 62 4.63 -8.15 -1.26
CA PRO A 62 5.92 -7.47 -1.10
C PRO A 62 5.84 -6.22 -0.20
N VAL A 63 4.75 -5.45 -0.30
CA VAL A 63 4.52 -4.24 0.51
C VAL A 63 4.21 -4.60 1.96
N GLU A 64 3.43 -5.65 2.20
CA GLU A 64 3.15 -6.20 3.53
C GLU A 64 4.40 -6.76 4.21
N GLY A 65 5.24 -7.46 3.44
CA GLY A 65 6.55 -7.93 3.89
C GLY A 65 7.48 -6.78 4.29
N LEU A 66 7.47 -5.70 3.51
CA LEU A 66 8.21 -4.47 3.83
C LEU A 66 7.67 -3.78 5.09
N ASN A 67 6.36 -3.60 5.19
CA ASN A 67 5.70 -3.02 6.37
C ASN A 67 6.01 -3.80 7.65
N THR A 68 6.03 -5.13 7.56
CA THR A 68 6.38 -6.00 8.68
C THR A 68 7.83 -5.78 9.11
N LYS A 69 8.78 -5.74 8.17
CA LYS A 69 10.19 -5.47 8.46
C LYS A 69 10.40 -4.10 9.09
N ILE A 70 9.79 -3.05 8.53
CA ILE A 70 9.85 -1.69 9.09
C ILE A 70 9.33 -1.68 10.54
N ARG A 71 8.20 -2.33 10.80
CA ARG A 71 7.63 -2.43 12.15
C ARG A 71 8.55 -3.15 13.13
N VAL A 72 9.24 -4.21 12.70
CA VAL A 72 10.26 -4.91 13.51
C VAL A 72 11.44 -3.99 13.83
N VAL A 73 11.93 -3.22 12.85
CA VAL A 73 13.01 -2.25 13.07
C VAL A 73 12.59 -1.19 14.07
N LEU A 74 11.39 -0.62 13.91
CA LEU A 74 10.84 0.37 14.83
C LEU A 74 10.71 -0.17 16.26
N ARG A 75 10.25 -1.43 16.42
CA ARG A 75 10.18 -2.11 17.73
C ARG A 75 11.55 -2.36 18.35
N ARG A 76 12.61 -2.53 17.56
CA ARG A 76 13.99 -2.67 18.08
C ARG A 76 14.65 -1.32 18.35
N ALA A 77 14.11 -0.26 17.77
CA ALA A 77 14.62 1.11 17.84
C ALA A 77 14.01 1.94 18.98
N TYR A 78 13.25 1.35 19.91
CA TYR A 78 12.74 2.07 21.08
C TYR A 78 13.88 2.77 21.83
N GLY A 79 13.77 4.09 22.01
CA GLY A 79 14.78 4.94 22.65
C GLY A 79 15.69 5.71 21.69
N ILE A 80 15.63 5.46 20.38
CA ILE A 80 16.36 6.25 19.38
C ILE A 80 15.63 7.58 19.16
N ARG A 81 16.25 8.69 19.57
CA ARG A 81 15.68 10.05 19.46
C ARG A 81 16.01 10.77 18.14
N ASN A 82 16.91 10.20 17.33
CA ASN A 82 17.36 10.79 16.07
C ASN A 82 16.76 10.03 14.87
N CYS A 83 15.91 10.73 14.10
CA CYS A 83 15.25 10.20 12.90
C CYS A 83 16.24 9.74 11.81
N ALA A 84 17.40 10.38 11.66
CA ALA A 84 18.40 9.98 10.68
C ALA A 84 18.99 8.60 11.02
N THR A 85 19.24 8.34 12.30
CA THR A 85 19.72 7.04 12.79
C THR A 85 18.69 5.94 12.59
N LEU A 86 17.41 6.24 12.82
CA LEU A 86 16.31 5.32 12.56
C LEU A 86 16.20 4.98 11.07
N TRP A 87 16.30 5.99 10.20
CA TRP A 87 16.25 5.82 8.75
C TRP A 87 17.38 4.94 8.22
N THR A 88 18.62 5.16 8.68
CA THR A 88 19.77 4.33 8.33
C THR A 88 19.55 2.87 8.76
N ARG A 89 18.93 2.64 9.91
CA ARG A 89 18.67 1.29 10.42
C ARG A 89 17.58 0.56 9.64
N ILE A 90 16.51 1.28 9.28
CA ILE A 90 15.48 0.76 8.36
C ILE A 90 16.10 0.42 7.01
N LEU A 91 16.92 1.31 6.46
CA LEU A 91 17.61 1.10 5.19
C LEU A 91 18.49 -0.15 5.24
N LEU A 92 19.31 -0.32 6.28
CA LEU A 92 20.21 -1.47 6.43
C LEU A 92 19.48 -2.81 6.62
N ASP A 93 18.42 -2.85 7.43
CA ASP A 93 17.62 -4.08 7.66
C ASP A 93 16.82 -4.46 6.41
N VAL A 94 16.34 -3.48 5.64
CA VAL A 94 15.73 -3.71 4.33
C VAL A 94 16.79 -4.14 3.32
N ASN A 95 17.99 -3.55 3.35
CA ASN A 95 19.13 -3.87 2.47
C ASN A 95 19.63 -5.32 2.66
N TRP A 96 19.50 -5.91 3.85
CA TRP A 96 19.86 -7.32 4.07
C TRP A 96 18.87 -8.29 3.41
N ALA A 97 17.58 -7.97 3.36
CA ALA A 97 16.60 -8.72 2.56
C ALA A 97 16.82 -8.54 1.04
N TRP A 98 17.57 -7.51 0.66
CA TRP A 98 17.79 -7.00 -0.69
C TRP A 98 18.92 -7.71 -1.45
N ARG A 99 19.86 -8.37 -0.75
CA ARG A 99 20.87 -9.26 -1.39
C ARG A 99 20.27 -10.42 -2.19
N LYS A 100 18.96 -10.66 -2.10
CA LYS A 100 18.23 -11.63 -2.93
C LYS A 100 17.61 -11.07 -4.22
N VAL A 101 17.46 -9.75 -4.41
CA VAL A 101 16.74 -9.19 -5.59
C VAL A 101 17.39 -7.87 -6.04
N GLY A 102 18.17 -7.91 -7.15
CA GLY A 102 19.23 -6.94 -7.46
C GLY A 102 18.91 -5.67 -8.28
N ASN A 103 17.69 -5.39 -8.74
CA ASN A 103 17.46 -4.35 -9.77
C ASN A 103 16.85 -3.01 -9.30
N THR A 104 16.43 -2.85 -8.04
CA THR A 104 15.66 -1.67 -7.58
C THR A 104 16.49 -0.60 -6.82
N ILE A 105 17.81 -0.78 -6.66
CA ILE A 105 18.69 0.07 -5.81
C ILE A 105 18.78 1.49 -6.37
N GLY A 106 18.90 1.62 -7.69
CA GLY A 106 18.98 2.93 -8.35
C GLY A 106 17.70 3.73 -8.14
N ALA A 107 16.55 3.10 -8.38
CA ALA A 107 15.24 3.73 -8.24
C ALA A 107 14.96 4.17 -6.79
N LEU A 108 15.30 3.33 -5.80
CA LEU A 108 15.10 3.67 -4.38
C LEU A 108 15.99 4.81 -3.92
N ARG A 109 17.26 4.86 -4.36
CA ARG A 109 18.15 5.97 -4.01
C ARG A 109 17.60 7.30 -4.54
N HIS A 110 17.12 7.33 -5.79
CA HIS A 110 16.49 8.52 -6.35
C HIS A 110 15.21 8.92 -5.62
N LEU A 111 14.40 7.95 -5.19
CA LEU A 111 13.14 8.19 -4.50
C LEU A 111 13.38 8.73 -3.07
N VAL A 112 14.34 8.15 -2.35
CA VAL A 112 14.75 8.64 -1.01
C VAL A 112 15.34 10.04 -1.08
N THR A 113 16.18 10.34 -2.08
CA THR A 113 16.71 11.69 -2.28
C THR A 113 15.61 12.70 -2.57
N ARG A 114 14.60 12.33 -3.37
CA ARG A 114 13.44 13.20 -3.66
C ARG A 114 12.60 13.48 -2.42
N ILE A 115 12.33 12.45 -1.62
CA ILE A 115 11.59 12.58 -0.36
C ILE A 115 12.37 13.48 0.61
N GLN A 116 13.67 13.23 0.80
CA GLN A 116 14.50 14.06 1.69
C GLN A 116 14.55 15.52 1.26
N ALA A 117 14.63 15.80 -0.04
CA ALA A 117 14.58 17.17 -0.57
C ALA A 117 13.22 17.85 -0.29
N GLN A 118 12.12 17.11 -0.41
CA GLN A 118 10.78 17.62 -0.16
C GLN A 118 10.54 17.96 1.32
N PHE A 119 11.16 17.23 2.25
CA PHE A 119 11.06 17.50 3.69
C PHE A 119 12.11 18.48 4.21
N ALA A 120 13.25 18.66 3.53
CA ALA A 120 14.26 19.65 3.90
C ALA A 120 13.79 21.10 3.74
N GLY A 121 12.84 21.37 2.82
CA GLY A 121 12.23 22.69 2.65
C GLY A 121 11.24 23.10 3.74
N TRP A 122 10.99 22.25 4.74
CA TRP A 122 10.06 22.51 5.85
C TRP A 122 10.79 22.88 7.15
N TYR A 123 12.12 22.99 7.14
CA TYR A 123 12.97 23.29 8.30
C TYR A 123 13.91 24.50 8.09
N THR A 124 13.59 25.36 7.12
CA THR A 124 14.05 26.76 7.04
C THR A 124 12.82 27.66 7.11
#